data_AF-A0A183HPN4-F1
#
_entry.id   AF-A0A183HPN4-F1
#
_cell.length_a   1.000
_cell.length_b   1.000
_cell.length_c   1.000
_cell.angle_alpha   90.00
_cell.angle_beta   90.00
_cell.angle_gamma   90.00
#
_symmetry.space_group_name_H-M   'P 1'
#
loop_
_entity.id
_entity.type
_entity.pdbx_description
1 polymer ?
#
loop_
_entity_poly.entity_id
_entity_poly.type
_entity_poly.pdbx_seq_one_letter_code
_entity_poly.pdbx_strand_id
1 'polypeptide(L)'
;MNKLRATRFNAPLLKHISIIDTPGILTGDKQVTMKILQVENRGYDFAQVIKFLSSKVDCIFLLFDANKLDISDEYKQVIQTLEGNEDKIKIILNKADWVRPRELVHVRGALMWALGKIMRCPEVPKVYIGSFWPYWSNKNVLLRDAIMEDLTAVVQEIADLPNSHHRRRINDVAKRARN
;
A
#
# COMPACT_ATOMS: atom_id res chain seq x y z
N MET A 1 24.17 7.57 -10.49
CA MET A 1 22.74 7.59 -10.88
C MET A 1 21.90 7.98 -9.67
N ASN A 2 21.10 9.05 -9.77
CA ASN A 2 20.18 9.46 -8.70
C ASN A 2 18.93 8.58 -8.72
N LYS A 3 18.80 7.72 -7.70
CA LYS A 3 17.65 6.79 -7.52
C LYS A 3 16.46 7.43 -6.79
N LEU A 4 16.59 8.70 -6.41
CA LEU A 4 15.55 9.52 -5.79
C LEU A 4 15.35 10.78 -6.63
N ARG A 5 14.09 11.11 -6.92
CA ARG A 5 13.71 12.33 -7.65
C ARG A 5 12.58 13.02 -6.91
N ALA A 6 12.65 14.34 -6.83
CA ALA A 6 11.55 15.18 -6.35
C ALA A 6 10.95 15.93 -7.54
N THR A 7 9.63 15.89 -7.66
CA THR A 7 8.87 16.66 -8.65
C THR A 7 7.87 17.54 -7.90
N ARG A 8 7.69 18.78 -8.36
CA ARG A 8 6.76 19.73 -7.75
C ARG A 8 5.64 20.03 -8.76
N PHE A 9 4.41 20.04 -8.29
CA PHE A 9 3.24 20.38 -9.07
C PHE A 9 2.42 21.44 -8.32
N ASN A 10 1.79 22.35 -9.06
CA ASN A 10 0.86 23.30 -8.47
C ASN A 10 -0.51 22.63 -8.31
N ALA A 11 -0.72 21.94 -7.19
CA ALA A 11 -1.98 21.32 -6.83
C ALA A 11 -2.36 21.71 -5.39
N PRO A 12 -3.62 22.11 -5.11
CA PRO A 12 -4.05 22.50 -3.76
C PRO A 12 -3.73 21.47 -2.68
N LEU A 13 -3.92 20.18 -2.98
CA LEU A 13 -3.64 19.07 -2.07
C LEU A 13 -2.15 19.01 -1.66
N LEU A 14 -1.24 19.29 -2.59
CA LEU A 14 0.21 19.23 -2.33
C LEU A 14 0.74 20.38 -1.46
N LYS A 15 -0.11 21.35 -1.11
CA LYS A 15 0.22 22.35 -0.08
C LYS A 15 0.19 21.76 1.33
N HIS A 16 -0.51 20.65 1.51
CA HIS A 16 -0.78 20.05 2.82
C HIS A 16 -0.15 18.67 2.99
N ILE A 17 0.05 17.93 1.89
CA ILE A 17 0.65 16.60 1.91
C ILE A 17 1.75 16.47 0.86
N SER A 18 2.65 15.51 1.08
CA SER A 18 3.63 15.06 0.10
C SER A 18 3.43 13.57 -0.17
N ILE A 19 3.51 13.17 -1.44
CA ILE A 19 3.35 11.77 -1.85
C ILE A 19 4.74 11.23 -2.19
N ILE A 20 5.06 10.07 -1.63
CA ILE A 20 6.27 9.32 -1.94
C ILE A 20 5.85 8.13 -2.77
N ASP A 21 6.23 8.14 -4.04
CA ASP A 21 6.08 6.98 -4.92
C ASP A 21 7.32 6.09 -4.81
N THR A 22 7.11 4.81 -4.57
CA THR A 22 8.18 3.82 -4.40
C THR A 22 8.32 2.96 -5.65
N PRO A 23 9.53 2.54 -6.04
CA PRO A 23 9.71 1.57 -7.11
C PRO A 23 8.85 0.32 -6.92
N GLY A 24 8.30 -0.21 -8.01
CA GLY A 24 7.51 -1.44 -7.98
C GLY A 24 8.31 -2.61 -7.41
N ILE A 25 7.66 -3.39 -6.55
CA ILE A 25 8.20 -4.64 -6.01
C ILE A 25 8.04 -5.70 -7.10
N LEU A 26 9.11 -6.45 -7.38
CA LEU A 26 9.10 -7.44 -8.45
C LEU A 26 8.25 -8.66 -8.01
N THR A 27 7.36 -9.09 -8.90
CA THR A 27 6.51 -10.29 -8.73
C THR A 27 6.89 -11.34 -9.78
N GLY A 28 7.11 -12.60 -9.37
CA GLY A 28 7.30 -13.77 -10.25
C GLY A 28 8.66 -14.51 -10.19
N ASP A 29 8.71 -15.67 -10.87
CA ASP A 29 9.78 -16.71 -10.92
C ASP A 29 11.19 -16.26 -11.31
N LYS A 30 11.40 -14.98 -11.63
CA LYS A 30 12.74 -14.43 -11.86
C LYS A 30 13.55 -14.29 -10.57
N GLN A 31 12.95 -14.50 -9.40
CA GLN A 31 13.57 -14.27 -8.08
C GLN A 31 14.67 -15.27 -7.70
N VAL A 32 14.65 -16.53 -8.16
CA VAL A 32 15.66 -17.52 -7.70
C VAL A 32 17.05 -17.23 -8.28
N THR A 33 17.14 -16.85 -9.56
CA THR A 33 18.40 -16.41 -10.17
C THR A 33 18.72 -14.94 -9.84
N MET A 34 17.70 -14.12 -9.56
CA MET A 34 17.89 -12.69 -9.25
C MET A 34 18.04 -12.33 -7.77
N LYS A 35 18.08 -13.26 -6.80
CA LYS A 35 18.25 -12.85 -5.39
C LYS A 35 19.66 -12.31 -5.10
N ILE A 36 20.69 -12.91 -5.71
CA ILE A 36 22.07 -12.40 -5.69
C ILE A 36 22.18 -11.16 -6.60
N LEU A 37 21.57 -11.20 -7.78
CA LEU A 37 21.56 -10.05 -8.68
C LEU A 37 20.74 -8.87 -8.13
N GLN A 38 19.76 -9.00 -7.23
CA GLN A 38 18.91 -7.86 -6.82
C GLN A 38 19.66 -6.84 -5.96
N VAL A 39 20.56 -7.29 -5.08
CA VAL A 39 21.46 -6.38 -4.36
C VAL A 39 22.40 -5.69 -5.36
N GLU A 40 22.87 -6.40 -6.39
CA GLU A 40 23.71 -5.83 -7.46
C GLU A 40 22.93 -4.92 -8.45
N ASN A 41 21.66 -5.22 -8.77
CA ASN A 41 20.86 -4.58 -9.81
C ASN A 41 20.16 -3.32 -9.28
N ARG A 42 19.67 -3.38 -8.03
CA ARG A 42 19.19 -2.17 -7.34
C ARG A 42 20.33 -1.41 -6.71
N GLY A 43 21.40 -2.04 -6.23
CA GLY A 43 22.53 -1.37 -5.57
C GLY A 43 22.16 -0.64 -4.28
N TYR A 44 21.08 -1.07 -3.60
CA TYR A 44 20.66 -0.63 -2.26
C TYR A 44 19.69 -1.65 -1.64
N ASP A 45 19.59 -1.65 -0.31
CA ASP A 45 18.62 -2.46 0.43
C ASP A 45 17.24 -1.78 0.44
N PHE A 46 16.33 -2.31 -0.37
CA PHE A 46 14.97 -1.77 -0.49
C PHE A 46 14.17 -1.90 0.81
N ALA A 47 14.29 -3.00 1.53
CA ALA A 47 13.56 -3.24 2.77
C ALA A 47 13.98 -2.25 3.86
N GLN A 48 15.28 -1.96 3.96
CA GLN A 48 15.78 -0.91 4.87
C GLN A 48 15.28 0.49 4.50
N VAL A 49 15.22 0.82 3.21
CA VAL A 49 14.65 2.10 2.75
C VAL A 49 13.17 2.21 3.14
N ILE A 50 12.38 1.15 2.92
CA ILE A 50 10.97 1.15 3.30
C ILE A 50 10.81 1.28 4.82
N LYS A 51 11.62 0.57 5.62
CA LYS A 51 11.61 0.69 7.08
C LYS A 51 11.95 2.11 7.55
N PHE A 52 12.92 2.77 6.89
CA PHE A 52 13.25 4.16 7.18
C PHE A 52 12.09 5.09 6.87
N LEU A 53 11.45 4.92 5.70
CA LEU A 53 10.31 5.73 5.29
C LEU A 53 9.08 5.50 6.17
N SER A 54 8.78 4.25 6.54
CA SER A 54 7.61 3.91 7.36
C SER A 54 7.61 4.62 8.73
N SER A 55 8.79 4.85 9.29
CA SER A 55 8.97 5.61 10.54
C SER A 55 8.69 7.12 10.42
N LYS A 56 8.63 7.66 9.20
CA LYS A 56 8.53 9.10 8.93
C LYS A 56 7.23 9.51 8.25
N VAL A 57 6.52 8.58 7.64
CA VAL A 57 5.25 8.85 6.97
C VAL A 57 4.08 8.77 7.96
N ASP A 58 3.01 9.48 7.63
CA ASP A 58 1.76 9.43 8.37
C ASP A 58 0.85 8.28 7.91
N CYS A 59 0.96 7.85 6.64
CA CYS A 59 0.09 6.86 6.01
C CYS A 59 0.86 6.03 4.98
N ILE A 60 0.54 4.73 4.90
CA ILE A 60 1.16 3.77 3.99
C ILE A 60 0.06 3.06 3.21
N PHE A 61 0.07 3.18 1.88
CA PHE A 61 -0.86 2.46 1.01
C PHE A 61 -0.18 1.21 0.44
N LEU A 62 -0.74 0.03 0.74
CA LEU A 62 -0.33 -1.24 0.12
C LEU A 62 -1.31 -1.57 -1.00
N LEU A 63 -0.84 -1.56 -2.24
CA LEU A 63 -1.65 -1.74 -3.45
C LEU A 63 -1.55 -3.20 -3.96
N PHE A 64 -2.70 -3.83 -4.17
CA PHE A 64 -2.83 -5.16 -4.77
C PHE A 64 -3.69 -5.10 -6.03
N ASP A 65 -3.33 -5.84 -7.08
CA ASP A 65 -4.13 -5.93 -8.30
C ASP A 65 -5.18 -7.05 -8.18
N ALA A 66 -6.45 -6.70 -8.31
CA ALA A 66 -7.55 -7.67 -8.21
C ALA A 66 -7.53 -8.74 -9.32
N ASN A 67 -6.96 -8.45 -10.49
CA ASN A 67 -6.91 -9.42 -11.60
C ASN A 67 -5.73 -10.38 -11.50
N LYS A 68 -4.67 -10.00 -10.77
CA LYS A 68 -3.41 -10.72 -10.69
C LYS A 68 -2.88 -10.64 -9.26
N LEU A 69 -3.65 -11.17 -8.33
CA LEU A 69 -3.23 -11.22 -6.94
C LEU A 69 -2.04 -12.18 -6.82
N ASP A 70 -0.85 -11.61 -6.68
CA ASP A 70 0.38 -12.32 -6.38
C ASP A 70 1.14 -11.55 -5.29
N ILE A 71 1.54 -12.26 -4.24
CA ILE A 71 2.29 -11.70 -3.11
C ILE A 71 3.66 -12.38 -3.10
N SER A 72 4.62 -11.76 -3.78
CA SER A 72 5.98 -12.27 -3.89
C SER A 72 6.69 -12.27 -2.54
N ASP A 73 7.75 -13.07 -2.40
CA ASP A 73 8.50 -13.15 -1.14
C ASP A 73 9.15 -11.82 -0.75
N GLU A 74 9.59 -11.03 -1.74
CA GLU A 74 10.07 -9.66 -1.55
C GLU A 74 8.96 -8.77 -0.96
N TYR A 75 7.72 -8.88 -1.46
CA TYR A 75 6.59 -8.13 -0.94
C TYR A 75 6.25 -8.55 0.50
N LYS A 76 6.34 -9.85 0.81
CA LYS A 76 6.17 -10.36 2.20
C LYS A 76 7.19 -9.77 3.15
N GLN A 77 8.47 -9.73 2.74
CA GLN A 77 9.54 -9.12 3.53
C GLN A 77 9.27 -7.64 3.78
N VAL A 78 8.82 -6.90 2.76
CA VAL A 78 8.45 -5.49 2.90
C VAL A 78 7.32 -5.33 3.91
N ILE A 79 6.23 -6.12 3.83
CA ILE A 79 5.15 -6.07 4.83
C ILE A 79 5.68 -6.34 6.23
N GLN A 80 6.57 -7.33 6.40
CA GLN A 80 7.18 -7.63 7.70
C GLN A 80 8.03 -6.47 8.23
N THR A 81 8.70 -5.70 7.37
CA THR A 81 9.44 -4.50 7.82
C THR A 81 8.56 -3.36 8.30
N LEU A 82 7.25 -3.42 8.04
CA LEU A 82 6.27 -2.45 8.52
C LEU A 82 5.73 -2.78 9.92
N GLU A 83 6.19 -3.88 10.55
CA GLU A 83 5.86 -4.22 11.94
C GLU A 83 6.11 -3.02 12.87
N GLY A 84 5.13 -2.71 13.73
CA GLY A 84 5.08 -1.53 14.59
C GLY A 84 4.48 -0.26 13.96
N ASN A 85 4.16 -0.26 12.67
CA ASN A 85 3.50 0.85 11.96
C ASN A 85 2.13 0.43 11.37
N GLU A 86 1.51 -0.61 11.91
CA GLU A 86 0.28 -1.21 11.38
C GLU A 86 -0.88 -0.21 11.36
N ASP A 87 -0.93 0.71 12.33
CA ASP A 87 -1.93 1.78 12.42
C ASP A 87 -1.87 2.76 11.24
N LYS A 88 -0.74 2.82 10.54
CA LYS A 88 -0.53 3.67 9.36
C LYS A 88 -0.90 2.97 8.05
N ILE A 89 -1.12 1.65 8.06
CA ILE A 89 -1.32 0.85 6.85
C ILE A 89 -2.78 0.91 6.39
N LYS A 90 -2.96 1.19 5.10
CA LYS A 90 -4.24 1.11 4.38
C LYS A 90 -4.05 0.18 3.19
N ILE A 91 -4.87 -0.85 3.09
CA ILE A 91 -4.73 -1.87 2.05
C ILE A 91 -5.74 -1.57 0.95
N ILE A 92 -5.29 -1.55 -0.30
CA ILE A 92 -6.11 -1.26 -1.47
C ILE A 92 -6.06 -2.44 -2.43
N LEU A 93 -7.24 -3.00 -2.73
CA LEU A 93 -7.43 -3.94 -3.82
C LEU A 93 -7.92 -3.17 -5.06
N ASN A 94 -6.98 -2.83 -5.94
CA ASN A 94 -7.18 -1.98 -7.11
C ASN A 94 -7.65 -2.79 -8.34
N LYS A 95 -8.20 -2.07 -9.34
CA LYS A 95 -8.75 -2.63 -10.59
C LYS A 95 -9.92 -3.59 -10.37
N ALA A 96 -10.69 -3.37 -9.29
CA ALA A 96 -11.84 -4.19 -8.94
C ALA A 96 -12.97 -4.14 -9.99
N ASP A 97 -13.00 -3.10 -10.83
CA ASP A 97 -13.93 -2.93 -11.94
C ASP A 97 -13.73 -3.97 -13.06
N TRP A 98 -12.50 -4.50 -13.21
CA TRP A 98 -12.15 -5.51 -14.20
C TRP A 98 -12.44 -6.95 -13.77
N VAL A 99 -12.80 -7.15 -12.51
CA VAL A 99 -13.03 -8.46 -11.90
C VAL A 99 -14.52 -8.63 -11.65
N ARG A 100 -15.07 -9.81 -11.96
CA ARG A 100 -16.51 -10.05 -11.75
C ARG A 100 -16.84 -10.06 -10.25
N PRO A 101 -18.07 -9.69 -9.81
CA PRO A 101 -18.43 -9.62 -8.40
C PRO A 101 -18.05 -10.86 -7.58
N ARG A 102 -18.37 -12.06 -8.07
CA ARG A 102 -18.07 -13.32 -7.37
C ARG A 102 -16.57 -13.57 -7.25
N GLU A 103 -15.84 -13.30 -8.32
CA GLU A 103 -14.38 -13.45 -8.37
C GLU A 103 -13.70 -12.45 -7.42
N LEU A 104 -14.20 -11.22 -7.35
CA LEU A 104 -13.69 -10.19 -6.45
C LEU A 104 -13.81 -10.60 -4.97
N VAL A 105 -14.92 -11.25 -4.59
CA VAL A 105 -15.08 -11.82 -3.24
C VAL A 105 -14.03 -12.89 -2.97
N HIS A 106 -13.72 -13.74 -3.95
CA HIS A 106 -12.71 -14.80 -3.80
C HIS A 106 -11.30 -14.21 -3.69
N VAL A 107 -10.96 -13.24 -4.55
CA VAL A 107 -9.66 -12.55 -4.53
C VAL A 107 -9.46 -11.80 -3.22
N ARG A 108 -10.49 -11.09 -2.73
CA ARG A 108 -10.44 -10.44 -1.41
C ARG A 108 -10.21 -11.45 -0.29
N GLY A 109 -10.90 -12.59 -0.31
CA GLY A 109 -10.69 -13.67 0.66
C GLY A 109 -9.27 -14.23 0.63
N ALA A 110 -8.72 -14.49 -0.56
CA ALA A 110 -7.36 -14.96 -0.74
C ALA A 110 -6.32 -13.94 -0.23
N LEU A 111 -6.52 -12.64 -0.52
CA LEU A 111 -5.68 -11.56 -0.01
C LEU A 111 -5.69 -11.52 1.52
N MET A 112 -6.88 -11.52 2.13
CA MET A 112 -7.04 -11.49 3.59
C MET A 112 -6.37 -12.70 4.26
N TRP A 113 -6.53 -13.89 3.67
CA TRP A 113 -5.88 -15.11 4.17
C TRP A 113 -4.35 -15.02 4.08
N ALA A 114 -3.81 -14.50 2.98
CA ALA A 114 -2.37 -14.34 2.84
C ALA A 114 -1.83 -13.29 3.81
N LEU A 115 -2.51 -12.15 3.97
CA LEU A 115 -2.14 -11.10 4.92
C LEU A 115 -2.16 -11.62 6.36
N GLY A 116 -3.16 -12.41 6.76
CA GLY A 116 -3.24 -12.99 8.10
C GLY A 116 -2.07 -13.94 8.44
N LYS A 117 -1.37 -14.47 7.44
CA LYS A 117 -0.13 -15.25 7.64
C LYS A 117 1.12 -14.39 7.75
N ILE A 118 1.11 -13.20 7.16
CA ILE A 118 2.29 -12.34 7.03
C ILE A 118 2.31 -11.29 8.15
N MET A 119 1.17 -10.65 8.41
CA MET A 119 1.00 -9.63 9.43
C MET A 119 0.81 -10.29 10.81
N ARG A 120 1.51 -9.76 11.81
CA ARG A 120 1.45 -10.23 13.21
C ARG A 120 0.47 -9.43 14.07
N CYS A 121 -0.40 -8.65 13.45
CA CYS A 121 -1.41 -7.87 14.15
C CYS A 121 -2.68 -8.71 14.41
N PRO A 122 -3.32 -8.57 15.59
CA PRO A 122 -4.54 -9.31 15.91
C PRO A 122 -5.72 -8.91 15.02
N GLU A 123 -5.74 -7.68 14.52
CA GLU A 123 -6.75 -7.18 13.60
C GLU A 123 -6.11 -6.84 12.25
N VAL A 124 -6.63 -7.43 11.18
CA VAL A 124 -6.15 -7.14 9.81
C VAL A 124 -6.66 -5.75 9.40
N PRO A 125 -5.82 -4.86 8.84
CA PRO A 125 -6.24 -3.54 8.38
C PRO A 125 -7.40 -3.63 7.39
N LYS A 126 -8.27 -2.60 7.39
CA LYS A 126 -9.36 -2.49 6.41
C LYS A 126 -8.78 -2.54 4.99
N VAL A 127 -9.36 -3.42 4.17
CA VAL A 127 -9.09 -3.50 2.72
C VAL A 127 -10.15 -2.69 1.99
N TYR A 128 -9.71 -1.64 1.32
CA TYR A 128 -10.51 -0.83 0.40
C TYR A 128 -10.53 -1.48 -0.97
N ILE A 129 -11.72 -1.63 -1.53
CA ILE A 129 -11.91 -2.14 -2.88
C ILE A 129 -12.09 -0.94 -3.81
N GLY A 130 -11.19 -0.78 -4.76
CA GLY A 130 -11.17 0.43 -5.58
C GLY A 130 -10.82 0.20 -7.03
N SER A 131 -11.11 1.22 -7.83
CA SER A 131 -10.53 1.38 -9.15
C SER A 131 -10.09 2.82 -9.37
N PHE A 132 -8.80 3.07 -9.15
CA PHE A 132 -8.20 4.41 -9.11
C PHE A 132 -7.74 4.87 -10.49
N TRP A 133 -8.67 4.86 -11.45
CA TRP A 133 -8.45 5.28 -12.83
C TRP A 133 -9.75 5.77 -13.46
N PRO A 134 -9.71 6.65 -14.49
CA PRO A 134 -10.93 7.23 -15.06
C PRO A 134 -11.67 6.30 -16.03
N TYR A 135 -11.05 5.22 -16.52
CA TYR A 135 -11.57 4.43 -17.64
C TYR A 135 -12.32 3.16 -17.21
N TRP A 136 -13.30 3.28 -16.32
CA TRP A 136 -13.94 2.13 -15.67
C TRP A 136 -14.52 1.08 -16.62
N SER A 137 -14.26 -0.18 -16.30
CA SER A 137 -14.79 -1.34 -17.03
C SER A 137 -16.28 -1.58 -16.73
N ASN A 138 -16.98 -2.17 -17.68
CA ASN A 138 -18.36 -2.65 -17.54
C ASN A 138 -18.44 -4.08 -16.98
N LYS A 139 -17.32 -4.70 -16.57
CA LYS A 139 -17.32 -6.08 -16.03
C LYS A 139 -17.94 -6.19 -14.64
N ASN A 140 -17.89 -5.13 -13.84
CA ASN A 140 -18.37 -5.12 -12.46
C ASN A 140 -19.35 -3.97 -12.20
N VAL A 141 -20.42 -3.88 -12.99
CA VAL A 141 -21.45 -2.84 -12.81
C VAL A 141 -22.17 -2.99 -11.47
N LEU A 142 -22.40 -4.23 -11.03
CA LEU A 142 -23.16 -4.55 -9.82
C LEU A 142 -22.55 -3.96 -8.54
N LEU A 143 -21.23 -3.92 -8.43
CA LEU A 143 -20.55 -3.42 -7.22
C LEU A 143 -20.03 -1.99 -7.38
N ARG A 144 -20.44 -1.24 -8.42
CA ARG A 144 -19.91 0.10 -8.67
C ARG A 144 -20.09 1.04 -7.48
N ASP A 145 -21.30 1.09 -6.93
CA ASP A 145 -21.59 2.00 -5.81
C ASP A 145 -20.72 1.67 -4.60
N ALA A 146 -20.54 0.39 -4.29
CA ALA A 146 -19.65 -0.07 -3.22
C ALA A 146 -18.18 0.28 -3.49
N ILE A 147 -17.70 0.13 -4.73
CA ILE A 147 -16.34 0.52 -5.13
C ILE A 147 -16.16 2.05 -5.04
N MET A 148 -17.19 2.83 -5.38
CA MET A 148 -17.18 4.29 -5.27
C MET A 148 -17.20 4.77 -3.82
N GLU A 149 -17.93 4.08 -2.94
CA GLU A 149 -17.93 4.34 -1.50
C GLU A 149 -16.53 4.15 -0.90
N ASP A 150 -15.87 3.03 -1.19
CA ASP A 150 -14.50 2.77 -0.71
C ASP A 150 -13.48 3.74 -1.34
N LEU A 151 -13.63 4.12 -2.62
CA LEU A 151 -12.79 5.14 -3.24
C LEU A 151 -12.95 6.48 -2.52
N THR A 152 -14.19 6.89 -2.24
CA THR A 152 -14.49 8.13 -1.50
C THR A 152 -13.89 8.09 -0.10
N ALA A 153 -13.99 6.95 0.59
CA ALA A 153 -13.38 6.75 1.89
C ALA A 153 -11.85 6.90 1.85
N VAL A 154 -11.16 6.37 0.83
CA VAL A 154 -9.71 6.54 0.65
C VAL A 154 -9.35 8.00 0.39
N VAL A 155 -10.13 8.70 -0.43
CA VAL A 155 -9.91 10.14 -0.69
C VAL A 155 -10.08 10.96 0.59
N GLN A 156 -11.11 10.65 1.38
CA GLN A 156 -11.35 11.31 2.65
C GLN A 156 -10.22 11.07 3.66
N GLU A 157 -9.74 9.83 3.75
CA GLU A 157 -8.56 9.48 4.59
C GLU A 157 -7.32 10.31 4.21
N ILE A 158 -7.08 10.52 2.92
CA ILE A 158 -5.96 11.36 2.44
C ILE A 158 -6.20 12.84 2.80
N ALA A 159 -7.43 13.33 2.62
CA ALA A 159 -7.81 14.71 2.94
C ALA A 159 -7.71 15.02 4.44
N ASP A 160 -7.93 14.03 5.30
CA ASP A 160 -7.90 14.16 6.76
C ASP A 160 -6.50 13.96 7.38
N LEU A 161 -5.49 13.59 6.59
CA LEU A 161 -4.10 13.45 7.08
C LEU A 161 -3.58 14.71 7.79
N PRO A 162 -3.74 15.93 7.24
CA PRO A 162 -3.24 17.16 7.89
C PRO A 162 -3.89 17.40 9.26
N ASN A 163 -5.17 17.08 9.40
CA ASN A 163 -5.94 17.28 10.63
C ASN A 163 -5.53 16.29 11.73
N SER A 164 -5.12 15.08 11.34
CA SER A 164 -4.76 14.01 12.28
C SER A 164 -3.26 13.94 12.61
N HIS A 165 -2.43 14.78 11.98
CA HIS A 165 -0.97 14.75 12.11
C HIS A 165 -0.46 15.00 13.55
N HIS A 166 -1.05 15.92 14.32
CA HIS A 166 -0.60 16.19 15.69
C HIS A 166 -0.69 14.96 16.60
N ARG A 167 -1.82 14.24 16.53
CA ARG A 167 -2.02 13.00 17.30
C ARG A 167 -1.03 11.92 16.88
N ARG A 168 -0.78 11.76 15.57
CA ARG A 168 0.16 10.76 15.04
C ARG A 168 1.60 11.04 15.50
N ARG A 169 2.03 12.31 15.51
CA ARG A 169 3.36 12.67 16.01
C ARG A 169 3.56 12.32 17.48
N ILE A 170 2.55 12.56 18.32
CA ILE A 170 2.60 12.18 19.74
C ILE A 170 2.76 10.67 19.86
N ASN A 171 1.98 9.89 19.10
CA ASN A 171 2.11 8.43 19.08
C ASN A 171 3.51 7.96 18.62
N ASP A 172 4.07 8.58 17.58
CA ASP A 172 5.40 8.26 17.08
C ASP A 172 6.52 8.61 18.07
N VAL A 173 6.35 9.69 18.85
CA VAL A 173 7.28 10.03 19.94
C VAL A 173 7.14 9.03 21.08
N ALA A 174 5.91 8.67 21.47
CA ALA A 174 5.66 7.70 22.52
C ALA A 174 6.20 6.30 22.15
N LYS A 175 6.04 5.86 20.90
CA LYS A 175 6.63 4.61 20.40
C LYS A 175 8.15 4.63 20.47
N ARG A 176 8.78 5.74 20.07
CA ARG A 176 10.25 5.92 20.15
C ARG A 176 10.80 5.95 21.57
N ALA A 177 10.04 6.44 22.54
CA ALA A 177 10.46 6.48 23.93
C ALA A 177 10.37 5.12 24.65
N ARG A 178 9.59 4.16 24.10
CA ARG A 178 9.45 2.80 24.65
C ARG A 178 10.50 1.82 24.11
N ASN A 179 11.13 2.16 23.00
CA ASN A 179 12.18 1.36 22.33
C ASN A 179 13.56 1.91 22.66
#